data_AF-A0A0D2ZYG2-F1
#
_entry.id   AF-A0A0D2ZYG2-F1
#
_cell.length_a   1.000
_cell.length_b   1.000
_cell.length_c   1.000
_cell.angle_alpha   90.00
_cell.angle_beta   90.00
_cell.angle_gamma   90.00
#
_symmetry.space_group_name_H-M   'P 1'
#
loop_
_entity.id
_entity.type
_entity.pdbx_description
1 polymer ?
#
loop_
_entity_poly.entity_id
_entity_poly.type
_entity_poly.pdbx_seq_one_letter_code
_entity_poly.pdbx_strand_id
1 'polypeptide(L)'
;MQLLNFGEAVSLGPRQPEKLLRILEMYELASELLPEIDVLFSDNQLGSSLRGEYREVMRRLGECARATFLEFKSAIASDVSSHPFPGGAVHPLTNYVMNYLMALTDFSQTLDSLLMEHDDVEYLSIPPSPDVINPAMVVEEESAYENSSSPEKFLAMTKHFYSITSVLEANLEEKAKLYRDVSLRHIF
;
A
#
# COMPACT_ATOMS: atom_id res chain seq x y z
N MET A 1 -3.91 30.57 -4.68
CA MET A 1 -4.22 29.65 -3.58
C MET A 1 -2.96 28.88 -3.19
N GLN A 2 -2.18 29.36 -2.22
CA GLN A 2 -0.88 28.74 -1.88
C GLN A 2 -1.00 27.35 -1.25
N LEU A 3 -2.09 27.10 -0.50
CA LEU A 3 -2.33 25.83 0.18
C LEU A 3 -2.61 24.66 -0.78
N LEU A 4 -3.50 24.88 -1.77
CA LEU A 4 -3.82 23.86 -2.78
C LEU A 4 -2.63 23.58 -3.70
N ASN A 5 -1.87 24.60 -4.05
CA ASN A 5 -0.64 24.44 -4.82
C ASN A 5 0.39 23.54 -4.10
N PHE A 6 0.44 23.57 -2.77
CA PHE A 6 1.31 22.67 -2.00
C PHE A 6 0.83 21.21 -2.12
N GLY A 7 -0.46 20.95 -1.92
CA GLY A 7 -1.03 19.62 -2.09
C GLY A 7 -0.81 19.07 -3.51
N GLU A 8 -1.01 19.92 -4.52
CA GLU A 8 -0.73 19.58 -5.91
C GLU A 8 0.76 19.25 -6.13
N ALA A 9 1.68 20.09 -5.64
CA ALA A 9 3.11 19.84 -5.75
C ALA A 9 3.56 18.54 -5.06
N VAL A 10 2.97 18.22 -3.91
CA VAL A 10 3.21 16.93 -3.22
C VAL A 10 2.73 15.77 -4.09
N SER A 11 1.53 15.86 -4.67
CA SER A 11 0.98 14.81 -5.53
C SER A 11 1.80 14.54 -6.81
N LEU A 12 2.50 15.56 -7.32
CA LEU A 12 3.38 15.48 -8.48
C LEU A 12 4.84 15.09 -8.14
N GLY A 13 5.17 15.02 -6.85
CA GLY A 13 6.49 14.68 -6.38
C GLY A 13 6.91 13.24 -6.72
N PRO A 14 8.20 12.90 -6.54
CA PRO A 14 8.65 11.53 -6.72
C PRO A 14 7.97 10.62 -5.71
N ARG A 15 7.49 9.48 -6.21
CA ARG A 15 6.89 8.42 -5.42
C ARG A 15 8.00 7.71 -4.64
N GLN A 16 7.96 7.90 -3.33
CA GLN A 16 8.95 7.36 -2.40
C GLN A 16 8.17 6.74 -1.24
N PRO A 17 8.41 5.45 -0.91
CA PRO A 17 7.72 4.79 0.19
C PRO A 17 7.80 5.61 1.50
N GLU A 18 8.94 6.24 1.76
CA GLU A 18 9.18 7.05 2.97
C GLU A 18 8.25 8.28 3.06
N LYS A 19 7.65 8.70 1.94
CA LYS A 19 6.70 9.82 1.89
C LYS A 19 5.24 9.38 2.00
N LEU A 20 4.94 8.10 1.81
CA LEU A 20 3.55 7.62 1.71
C LEU A 20 2.72 7.98 2.94
N LEU A 21 3.24 7.75 4.15
CA LEU A 21 2.53 8.05 5.39
C LEU A 21 2.12 9.52 5.45
N ARG A 22 3.02 10.42 5.07
CA ARG A 22 2.74 11.87 5.07
C ARG A 22 1.72 12.26 4.00
N ILE A 23 1.71 11.58 2.85
CA ILE A 23 0.71 11.79 1.79
C ILE A 23 -0.67 11.30 2.28
N LEU A 24 -0.73 10.15 2.95
CA LEU A 24 -1.96 9.60 3.54
C LEU A 24 -2.52 10.54 4.61
N GLU A 25 -1.69 11.03 5.54
CA GLU A 25 -2.10 12.04 6.53
C GLU A 25 -2.68 13.29 5.85
N MET A 26 -2.05 13.78 4.78
CA MET A 26 -2.57 14.93 4.04
C MET A 26 -3.91 14.63 3.37
N TYR A 27 -4.08 13.42 2.80
CA TYR A 27 -5.32 12.98 2.17
C TYR A 27 -6.47 12.86 3.18
N GLU A 28 -6.22 12.26 4.35
CA GLU A 28 -7.22 12.11 5.42
C GLU A 28 -7.65 13.47 5.94
N LEU A 29 -6.70 14.34 6.31
CA LEU A 29 -7.00 15.70 6.77
C LEU A 29 -7.78 16.50 5.71
N ALA A 30 -7.41 16.36 4.43
CA ALA A 30 -8.15 17.02 3.37
C ALA A 30 -9.57 16.46 3.19
N SER A 31 -9.74 15.15 3.38
CA SER A 31 -11.05 14.48 3.32
C SER A 31 -11.96 14.90 4.47
N GLU A 32 -11.42 15.03 5.67
CA GLU A 32 -12.14 15.50 6.85
C GLU A 32 -12.65 16.93 6.70
N LEU A 33 -11.86 17.81 6.08
CA LEU A 33 -12.20 19.23 5.88
C LEU A 33 -13.15 19.47 4.69
N LEU A 34 -13.34 18.48 3.81
CA LEU A 34 -14.14 18.62 2.60
C LEU A 34 -15.58 19.13 2.85
N PRO A 35 -16.33 18.64 3.86
CA PRO A 35 -17.67 19.14 4.14
C PRO A 35 -17.68 20.62 4.56
N GLU A 36 -16.68 21.07 5.32
CA GLU A 36 -16.56 22.47 5.73
C GLU A 36 -16.25 23.36 4.53
N ILE A 37 -15.38 22.91 3.63
CA ILE A 37 -15.09 23.58 2.37
C ILE A 37 -16.35 23.67 1.50
N ASP A 38 -17.17 22.63 1.46
CA ASP A 38 -18.41 22.64 0.69
C ASP A 38 -19.43 23.67 1.19
N VAL A 39 -19.52 23.82 2.52
CA VAL A 39 -20.41 24.77 3.20
C VAL A 39 -19.89 26.20 3.08
N LEU A 40 -18.60 26.43 3.34
CA LEU A 40 -18.00 27.77 3.31
C LEU A 40 -18.06 28.42 1.91
N PHE A 41 -18.09 27.60 0.87
CA PHE A 41 -18.02 28.05 -0.52
C PHE A 41 -19.28 27.69 -1.34
N SER A 42 -20.46 27.65 -0.69
CA SER A 42 -21.74 27.29 -1.32
C SER A 42 -22.31 28.37 -2.26
N ASP A 43 -22.05 29.65 -1.99
CA ASP A 43 -22.96 30.72 -2.43
C ASP A 43 -22.54 31.47 -3.71
N ASN A 44 -21.44 31.10 -4.38
CA ASN A 44 -21.03 31.78 -5.60
C ASN A 44 -20.19 30.93 -6.58
N GLN A 45 -20.09 31.42 -7.83
CA GLN A 45 -19.36 30.76 -8.92
C GLN A 45 -17.86 30.57 -8.60
N LEU A 46 -17.25 31.51 -7.87
CA LEU A 46 -15.85 31.42 -7.45
C LEU A 46 -15.64 30.29 -6.43
N GLY A 47 -16.58 30.12 -5.51
CA GLY A 47 -16.64 29.02 -4.54
C GLY A 47 -16.84 27.67 -5.21
N SER A 48 -17.62 27.60 -6.30
CA SER A 48 -17.73 26.40 -7.13
C SER A 48 -16.38 25.98 -7.72
N SER A 49 -15.63 26.92 -8.30
CA SER A 49 -14.28 26.66 -8.83
C SER A 49 -13.34 26.14 -7.75
N LEU A 50 -13.36 26.77 -6.57
CA LEU A 50 -12.51 26.38 -5.45
C LEU A 50 -12.83 24.96 -4.94
N ARG A 51 -14.10 24.61 -4.77
CA ARG A 51 -14.49 23.25 -4.38
C ARG A 51 -14.02 22.22 -5.41
N GLY A 52 -14.09 22.57 -6.69
CA GLY A 52 -13.53 21.76 -7.78
C GLY A 52 -12.02 21.55 -7.65
N GLU A 53 -11.25 22.64 -7.47
CA GLU A 53 -9.80 22.58 -7.27
C GLU A 53 -9.44 21.76 -6.02
N TYR A 54 -10.17 21.94 -4.92
CA TYR A 54 -9.95 21.21 -3.67
C TYR A 54 -10.12 19.70 -3.85
N ARG A 55 -11.24 19.29 -4.47
CA ARG A 55 -11.52 17.88 -4.77
C ARG A 55 -10.49 17.29 -5.73
N GLU A 56 -10.03 18.07 -6.70
CA GLU A 56 -9.01 17.61 -7.65
C GLU A 56 -7.66 17.39 -6.96
N VAL A 57 -7.25 18.27 -6.05
CA VAL A 57 -6.02 18.06 -5.24
C VAL A 57 -6.15 16.83 -4.36
N MET A 58 -7.29 16.62 -3.69
CA MET A 58 -7.54 15.40 -2.92
C MET A 58 -7.44 14.14 -3.77
N ARG A 59 -8.10 14.15 -4.93
CA ARG A 59 -8.08 13.03 -5.88
C ARG A 59 -6.64 12.67 -6.26
N ARG A 60 -5.82 13.68 -6.60
CA ARG A 60 -4.40 13.48 -6.94
C ARG A 60 -3.55 13.00 -5.76
N LEU A 61 -3.83 13.45 -4.54
CA LEU A 61 -3.16 12.92 -3.34
C LEU A 61 -3.48 11.43 -3.15
N GLY A 62 -4.74 11.02 -3.33
CA GLY A 62 -5.16 9.62 -3.28
C GLY A 62 -4.48 8.76 -4.36
N GLU A 63 -4.43 9.25 -5.60
CA GLU A 63 -3.71 8.58 -6.70
C GLU A 63 -2.21 8.46 -6.41
N CYS A 64 -1.59 9.53 -5.88
CA CYS A 64 -0.18 9.54 -5.52
C CYS A 64 0.12 8.54 -4.40
N ALA A 65 -0.72 8.47 -3.37
CA ALA A 65 -0.62 7.49 -2.29
C ALA A 65 -0.71 6.06 -2.84
N ARG A 66 -1.75 5.77 -3.63
CA ARG A 66 -1.93 4.45 -4.26
C ARG A 66 -0.73 4.06 -5.12
N ALA A 67 -0.30 4.95 -6.02
CA ALA A 67 0.83 4.67 -6.90
C ALA A 67 2.13 4.43 -6.11
N THR A 68 2.39 5.22 -5.06
CA THR A 68 3.55 5.04 -4.18
C THR A 68 3.51 3.69 -3.46
N PHE A 69 2.33 3.27 -2.99
CA PHE A 69 2.13 1.98 -2.36
C PHE A 69 2.38 0.80 -3.34
N LEU A 70 1.90 0.90 -4.57
CA LEU A 70 2.14 -0.14 -5.58
C LEU A 70 3.61 -0.20 -6.02
N GLU A 71 4.27 0.95 -6.17
CA GLU A 71 5.69 1.02 -6.50
C GLU A 71 6.59 0.44 -5.40
N PHE A 72 6.17 0.52 -4.13
CA PHE A 72 6.87 -0.14 -3.04
C PHE A 72 7.00 -1.65 -3.25
N LYS A 73 5.93 -2.33 -3.71
CA LYS A 73 5.98 -3.75 -4.08
C LYS A 73 7.02 -4.01 -5.18
N SER A 74 7.01 -3.20 -6.23
CA SER A 74 7.96 -3.33 -7.34
C SER A 74 9.41 -3.07 -6.92
N ALA A 75 9.63 -2.15 -5.98
CA ALA A 75 10.95 -1.87 -5.42
C ALA A 75 11.51 -3.07 -4.64
N ILE A 76 10.67 -3.76 -3.85
CA ILE A 76 11.06 -5.00 -3.16
C ILE A 76 11.43 -6.08 -4.17
N ALA A 77 10.59 -6.30 -5.19
CA ALA A 77 10.87 -7.30 -6.23
C ALA A 77 12.21 -7.06 -6.94
N SER A 78 12.56 -5.79 -7.14
CA SER A 78 13.77 -5.37 -7.86
C SER A 78 15.02 -5.26 -6.97
N ASP A 79 14.90 -5.43 -5.65
CA ASP A 79 16.03 -5.36 -4.72
C ASP A 79 16.90 -6.61 -4.85
N VAL A 80 17.92 -6.55 -5.71
CA VAL A 80 18.83 -7.66 -5.97
C VAL A 80 20.10 -7.53 -5.12
N SER A 81 20.64 -8.67 -4.65
CA SER A 81 21.97 -8.73 -4.03
C SER A 81 22.94 -9.52 -4.91
N SER A 82 24.21 -9.10 -4.92
CA SER A 82 25.29 -9.85 -5.56
C SER A 82 26.04 -10.76 -4.58
N HIS A 83 25.81 -10.61 -3.27
CA HIS A 83 26.52 -11.34 -2.22
C HIS A 83 25.56 -11.87 -1.16
N PRO A 84 25.84 -13.07 -0.60
CA PRO A 84 25.05 -13.59 0.50
C PRO A 84 25.19 -12.67 1.72
N PHE A 85 24.10 -12.53 2.47
CA PHE A 85 24.13 -11.79 3.72
C PHE A 85 24.97 -12.55 4.76
N PRO A 86 25.79 -11.89 5.60
CA PRO A 86 26.65 -12.62 6.52
C PRO A 86 25.86 -13.48 7.53
N GLY A 87 26.22 -14.76 7.62
CA GLY A 87 25.80 -15.64 8.72
C GLY A 87 24.36 -16.14 8.71
N GLY A 88 23.60 -15.97 7.62
CA GLY A 88 22.21 -16.45 7.55
C GLY A 88 21.24 -15.72 8.50
N ALA A 89 21.60 -14.53 8.96
CA ALA A 89 20.75 -13.72 9.81
C ALA A 89 19.60 -13.07 9.00
N VAL A 90 18.58 -12.57 9.71
CA VAL A 90 17.44 -11.85 9.12
C VAL A 90 17.94 -10.69 8.26
N HIS A 91 17.56 -10.68 6.98
CA HIS A 91 17.96 -9.65 6.05
C HIS A 91 17.35 -8.28 6.42
N PRO A 92 18.09 -7.16 6.32
CA PRO A 92 17.55 -5.83 6.63
C PRO A 92 16.28 -5.47 5.85
N LEU A 93 16.15 -5.98 4.62
CA LEU A 93 14.95 -5.82 3.81
C LEU A 93 13.70 -6.36 4.51
N THR A 94 13.80 -7.51 5.19
CA THR A 94 12.68 -8.10 5.94
C THR A 94 12.17 -7.13 6.99
N ASN A 95 13.08 -6.59 7.82
CA ASN A 95 12.72 -5.62 8.85
C ASN A 95 12.15 -4.34 8.25
N TYR A 96 12.73 -3.84 7.17
CA TYR A 96 12.24 -2.65 6.50
C TYR A 96 10.80 -2.83 6.01
N VAL A 97 10.54 -3.91 5.28
CA VAL A 97 9.21 -4.19 4.70
C VAL A 97 8.18 -4.44 5.79
N MET A 98 8.49 -5.28 6.78
CA MET A 98 7.53 -5.60 7.84
C MET A 98 7.22 -4.40 8.73
N ASN A 99 8.23 -3.58 9.07
CA ASN A 99 7.99 -2.34 9.82
C ASN A 99 7.17 -1.34 9.02
N TYR A 100 7.41 -1.25 7.70
CA TYR A 100 6.64 -0.37 6.83
C TYR A 100 5.17 -0.81 6.74
N LEU A 101 4.90 -2.10 6.53
CA LEU A 101 3.53 -2.64 6.53
C LEU A 101 2.84 -2.42 7.88
N MET A 102 3.55 -2.63 8.99
CA MET A 102 3.01 -2.36 10.33
C MET A 102 2.62 -0.89 10.50
N ALA A 103 3.46 0.05 10.06
CA ALA A 103 3.13 1.48 10.13
C ALA A 103 1.93 1.87 9.25
N LEU A 104 1.73 1.18 8.11
CA LEU A 104 0.57 1.40 7.24
C LEU A 104 -0.75 0.88 7.83
N THR A 105 -0.72 0.04 8.86
CA THR A 105 -1.96 -0.44 9.50
C THR A 105 -2.75 0.69 10.16
N ASP A 106 -2.09 1.77 10.58
CA ASP A 106 -2.74 2.98 11.12
C ASP A 106 -3.64 3.67 10.06
N PHE A 107 -3.38 3.43 8.77
CA PHE A 107 -4.11 3.99 7.64
C PHE A 107 -5.00 2.95 6.93
N SER A 108 -5.38 1.86 7.62
CA SER A 108 -6.00 0.70 6.98
C SER A 108 -7.26 1.05 6.20
N GLN A 109 -8.15 1.83 6.80
CA GLN A 109 -9.44 2.20 6.19
C GLN A 109 -9.24 3.09 4.95
N THR A 110 -8.28 4.01 5.03
CA THR A 110 -7.93 4.92 3.93
C THR A 110 -7.31 4.16 2.78
N LEU A 111 -6.37 3.25 3.07
CA LEU A 111 -5.76 2.40 2.06
C LEU A 111 -6.77 1.44 1.43
N ASP A 112 -7.66 0.82 2.22
CA ASP A 112 -8.73 0.00 1.69
C ASP A 112 -9.59 0.78 0.70
N SER A 113 -10.02 2.01 1.05
CA SER A 113 -10.78 2.86 0.14
C SER A 113 -10.01 3.18 -1.15
N LEU A 114 -8.75 3.61 -1.02
CA LEU A 114 -7.92 4.01 -2.16
C LEU A 114 -7.56 2.83 -3.07
N LEU A 115 -7.44 1.62 -2.53
CA LEU A 115 -7.07 0.40 -3.27
C LEU A 115 -8.31 -0.30 -3.86
N MET A 116 -9.49 -0.16 -3.27
CA MET A 116 -10.73 -0.72 -3.82
C MET A 116 -11.26 0.01 -5.07
N GLU A 117 -10.94 1.29 -5.23
CA GLU A 117 -11.40 2.09 -6.39
C GLU A 117 -10.88 1.54 -7.74
N HIS A 118 -9.86 0.68 -7.72
CA HIS A 118 -9.27 0.04 -8.88
C HIS A 118 -8.93 -1.43 -8.57
N ASP A 119 -9.81 -2.37 -8.97
CA ASP A 119 -9.52 -3.81 -8.95
C ASP A 119 -8.41 -4.15 -9.98
N ASP A 120 -7.15 -3.82 -9.67
CA ASP A 120 -6.04 -4.09 -10.56
C ASP A 120 -5.54 -5.53 -10.37
N VAL A 121 -6.12 -6.42 -11.16
CA VAL A 121 -5.76 -7.84 -11.25
C VAL A 121 -4.25 -8.04 -11.53
N GLU A 122 -3.61 -7.09 -12.22
CA GLU A 122 -2.20 -7.14 -12.60
C GLU A 122 -1.25 -7.04 -11.40
N TYR A 123 -1.53 -6.16 -10.43
CA TYR A 123 -0.69 -5.96 -9.24
C TYR A 123 -0.91 -7.00 -8.15
N LEU A 124 -1.97 -7.81 -8.25
CA LEU A 124 -2.25 -8.90 -7.31
C LEU A 124 -1.68 -10.25 -7.76
N SER A 125 -1.07 -10.32 -8.94
CA SER A 125 -0.47 -11.55 -9.47
C SER A 125 0.58 -12.10 -8.49
N ILE A 126 0.26 -13.25 -7.89
CA ILE A 126 1.16 -14.04 -7.04
C ILE A 126 2.10 -14.78 -8.00
N PRO A 127 3.43 -14.78 -7.80
CA PRO A 127 4.33 -15.64 -8.58
C PRO A 127 3.92 -17.10 -8.36
N PRO A 128 3.87 -17.95 -9.40
CA PRO A 128 3.51 -19.35 -9.22
C PRO A 128 4.60 -20.06 -8.41
N SER A 129 4.37 -20.26 -7.12
CA SER A 129 5.16 -21.19 -6.31
C SER A 129 4.64 -22.61 -6.52
N PRO A 130 5.49 -23.66 -6.55
CA PRO A 130 5.05 -25.01 -6.88
C PRO A 130 4.09 -25.66 -5.88
N ASP A 131 3.96 -25.14 -4.65
CA ASP A 131 3.35 -25.86 -3.53
C ASP A 131 2.25 -25.11 -2.74
N VAL A 132 1.60 -24.08 -3.31
CA VAL A 132 0.50 -23.39 -2.61
C VAL A 132 -0.88 -23.73 -3.20
N ILE A 133 -1.71 -24.29 -2.32
CA ILE A 133 -3.14 -24.56 -2.50
C ILE A 133 -3.83 -23.29 -3.00
N ASN A 134 -4.57 -23.45 -4.10
CA ASN A 134 -5.36 -22.40 -4.75
C ASN A 134 -6.22 -21.65 -3.70
N PRO A 135 -6.12 -20.31 -3.54
CA PRO A 135 -6.91 -19.55 -2.57
C PRO A 135 -8.42 -19.52 -2.88
N ALA A 136 -8.83 -20.07 -4.03
CA ALA A 136 -10.22 -20.15 -4.45
C ALA A 136 -11.05 -21.18 -3.67
N MET A 137 -10.50 -21.88 -2.67
CA MET A 137 -11.17 -23.01 -2.02
C MET A 137 -11.23 -23.02 -0.47
N VAL A 138 -10.96 -21.90 0.20
CA VAL A 138 -11.30 -21.74 1.62
C VAL A 138 -12.44 -20.74 1.77
N VAL A 139 -13.61 -21.16 1.32
CA VAL A 139 -14.89 -20.63 1.80
C VAL A 139 -15.67 -21.83 2.33
N GLU A 140 -15.19 -22.41 3.43
CA GLU A 140 -16.04 -23.24 4.27
C GLU A 140 -16.61 -22.32 5.35
N GLU A 141 -17.92 -22.10 5.26
CA GLU A 141 -18.75 -21.57 6.33
C GLU A 141 -18.43 -22.31 7.65
N GLU A 142 -18.17 -21.60 8.74
CA GLU A 142 -18.89 -21.90 9.98
C GLU A 142 -18.80 -20.80 11.06
N SER A 143 -19.98 -20.56 11.61
CA SER A 143 -20.31 -19.97 12.91
C SER A 143 -20.41 -18.45 13.05
N ALA A 144 -21.65 -18.07 13.39
CA ALA A 144 -22.16 -16.74 13.62
C ALA A 144 -21.53 -16.06 14.84
N TYR A 145 -20.99 -14.86 14.63
CA TYR A 145 -20.99 -13.80 15.63
C TYR A 145 -21.35 -12.47 14.95
N GLU A 146 -22.58 -12.04 15.21
CA GLU A 146 -23.08 -10.71 14.87
C GLU A 146 -22.33 -9.65 15.69
N ASN A 147 -21.45 -8.86 15.04
CA ASN A 147 -21.46 -7.39 15.05
C ASN A 147 -20.16 -6.82 14.49
N SER A 148 -20.32 -5.73 13.74
CA SER A 148 -19.34 -4.73 13.29
C SER A 148 -18.62 -4.95 11.95
N SER A 149 -18.96 -4.07 11.00
CA SER A 149 -18.30 -3.75 9.73
C SER A 149 -18.32 -4.81 8.63
N SER A 150 -18.62 -4.37 7.39
CA SER A 150 -18.70 -5.23 6.20
C SER A 150 -17.38 -6.00 5.97
N PRO A 151 -17.42 -7.34 5.73
CA PRO A 151 -16.24 -8.16 5.41
C PRO A 151 -15.47 -7.71 4.16
N GLU A 152 -16.09 -6.90 3.29
CA GLU A 152 -15.51 -6.51 2.00
C GLU A 152 -14.47 -5.39 2.11
N LYS A 153 -14.57 -4.53 3.14
CA LYS A 153 -13.73 -3.33 3.22
C LYS A 153 -12.27 -3.65 3.55
N PHE A 154 -12.03 -4.55 4.50
CA PHE A 154 -10.67 -4.95 4.89
C PHE A 154 -9.98 -5.90 3.89
N LEU A 155 -10.65 -6.24 2.79
CA LEU A 155 -10.16 -7.26 1.86
C LEU A 155 -9.03 -6.73 0.97
N ALA A 156 -9.06 -5.46 0.57
CA ALA A 156 -8.12 -4.91 -0.41
C ALA A 156 -6.71 -4.74 0.15
N MET A 157 -6.55 -4.02 1.27
CA MET A 157 -5.26 -3.85 1.92
C MET A 157 -4.67 -5.20 2.33
N THR A 158 -5.50 -6.11 2.87
CA THR A 158 -5.05 -7.45 3.27
C THR A 158 -4.50 -8.24 2.07
N LYS A 159 -5.21 -8.23 0.93
CA LYS A 159 -4.72 -8.86 -0.32
C LYS A 159 -3.38 -8.27 -0.76
N HIS A 160 -3.25 -6.95 -0.71
CA HIS A 160 -2.00 -6.29 -1.09
C HIS A 160 -0.85 -6.57 -0.12
N PHE A 161 -1.10 -6.60 1.18
CA PHE A 161 -0.10 -6.95 2.19
C PHE A 161 0.40 -8.37 2.00
N TYR A 162 -0.52 -9.32 1.79
CA TYR A 162 -0.17 -10.69 1.43
C TYR A 162 0.71 -10.72 0.18
N SER A 163 0.30 -10.00 -0.86
CA SER A 163 1.05 -9.92 -2.12
C SER A 163 2.46 -9.32 -1.96
N ILE A 164 2.62 -8.30 -1.11
CA ILE A 164 3.92 -7.71 -0.76
C ILE A 164 4.78 -8.73 0.01
N THR A 165 4.20 -9.43 0.98
CA THR A 165 4.93 -10.45 1.74
C THR A 165 5.38 -11.62 0.87
N SER A 166 4.56 -12.06 -0.09
CA SER A 166 4.97 -13.09 -1.06
C SER A 166 6.10 -12.62 -1.98
N VAL A 167 6.09 -11.35 -2.40
CA VAL A 167 7.20 -10.77 -3.18
C VAL A 167 8.47 -10.66 -2.35
N LEU A 168 8.37 -10.28 -1.09
CA LEU A 168 9.50 -10.28 -0.17
C LEU A 168 10.08 -11.70 -0.01
N GLU A 169 9.23 -12.70 0.21
CA GLU A 169 9.63 -14.11 0.34
C GLU A 169 10.38 -14.59 -0.90
N ALA A 170 9.79 -14.45 -2.10
CA ALA A 170 10.43 -14.84 -3.35
C ALA A 170 11.78 -14.13 -3.56
N ASN A 171 11.86 -12.85 -3.20
CA ASN A 171 13.10 -12.09 -3.28
C ASN A 171 14.18 -12.60 -2.30
N LEU A 172 13.80 -12.96 -1.08
CA LEU A 172 14.69 -13.57 -0.09
C LEU A 172 15.16 -14.95 -0.54
N GLU A 173 14.29 -15.77 -1.15
CA GLU A 173 14.69 -17.06 -1.73
C GLU A 173 15.77 -16.91 -2.81
N GLU A 174 15.65 -15.91 -3.70
CA GLU A 174 16.70 -15.62 -4.68
C GLU A 174 18.02 -15.21 -4.00
N LYS A 175 17.95 -14.41 -2.93
CA LYS A 175 19.13 -14.05 -2.12
C LYS A 175 19.73 -15.26 -1.40
N ALA A 176 18.90 -16.20 -0.95
CA ALA A 176 19.35 -17.44 -0.31
C ALA A 176 20.20 -18.28 -1.27
N LYS A 177 19.90 -18.29 -2.57
CA LYS A 177 20.69 -19.03 -3.58
C LYS A 177 22.15 -18.58 -3.69
N LEU A 178 22.49 -17.39 -3.16
CA LEU A 178 23.86 -16.86 -3.14
C LEU A 178 24.77 -17.58 -2.12
N TYR A 179 24.23 -18.28 -1.11
CA TYR A 179 25.05 -19.07 -0.21
C TYR A 179 25.57 -20.33 -0.91
N ARG A 180 26.84 -20.69 -0.64
CA ARG A 180 27.42 -21.95 -1.14
C ARG A 180 26.95 -23.16 -0.33
N ASP A 181 26.80 -22.97 0.98
CA ASP A 181 26.34 -24.01 1.89
C ASP A 181 24.82 -24.13 1.81
N VAL A 182 24.33 -25.33 1.48
CA VAL A 182 22.89 -25.64 1.36
C VAL A 182 22.17 -25.46 2.69
N SER A 183 22.80 -25.82 3.81
CA SER A 183 22.21 -25.64 5.14
C SER A 183 21.99 -24.17 5.46
N LEU A 184 22.90 -23.29 5.05
CA LEU A 184 22.73 -21.84 5.22
C LEU A 184 21.64 -21.25 4.33
N ARG A 185 21.33 -21.86 3.17
CA ARG A 185 20.19 -21.44 2.33
C ARG A 185 18.84 -21.67 2.97
N HIS A 186 18.73 -22.68 3.83
CA HIS A 186 17.48 -23.05 4.51
C HIS A 186 17.35 -22.40 5.89
N ILE A 187 18.46 -21.99 6.50
CA ILE A 187 18.45 -21.24 7.77
C ILE A 187 18.11 -19.76 7.52
N PHE A 188 18.66 -19.19 6.45
CA PHE A 188 18.35 -17.83 5.99
C PHE A 188 16.93 -17.75 5.45
#